data_AF-A0AAX2JA62-F1
#
_entry.id   AF-A0AAX2JA62-F1
#
_cell.length_a   1.000
_cell.length_b   1.000
_cell.length_c   1.000
_cell.angle_alpha   90.00
_cell.angle_beta   90.00
_cell.angle_gamma   90.00
#
_symmetry.space_group_name_H-M   'P 1'
#
loop_
_entity.id
_entity.type
_entity.pdbx_description
1 polymer ?
#
loop_
_entity_poly.entity_id
_entity_poly.type
_entity_poly.pdbx_seq_one_letter_code
_entity_poly.pdbx_strand_id
1 'polypeptide(L)'
;MLVEGVFALFFISNNAGQISRTIGRGQMDHKMIQPVPVWMQLAAEGFSPVSGNGVLLCGIGLIYYSVSSSEIKFSGIWIVMLLINLAASCTIMVCTIYILSCTAFYAPAAAEEIASVGIGMFESLKNYPLGGMNKSIQIFFCSLIPVGMIAWFPSRILLGKFDIMIFMVGTAAAFLILAILIFKKGMRYYAKYGSPRYSSFGHR
;
A
#
# COMPACT_ATOMS: atom_id res chain seq x y z
N MET A 1 -4.46 11.68 -2.02
CA MET A 1 -5.77 11.55 -2.69
C MET A 1 -5.73 10.56 -3.85
N LEU A 2 -4.99 10.80 -4.95
CA LEU A 2 -5.03 9.88 -6.10
C LEU A 2 -4.61 8.44 -5.74
N VAL A 3 -3.45 8.27 -5.10
CA VAL A 3 -2.92 6.96 -4.65
C VAL A 3 -3.90 6.27 -3.70
N GLU A 4 -4.53 7.03 -2.81
CA GLU A 4 -5.50 6.51 -1.84
C GLU A 4 -6.81 6.10 -2.50
N GLY A 5 -7.25 6.84 -3.51
CA GLY A 5 -8.38 6.46 -4.34
C GLY A 5 -8.12 5.15 -5.07
N VAL A 6 -6.91 4.95 -5.62
CA VAL A 6 -6.52 3.67 -6.24
C VAL A 6 -6.44 2.56 -5.19
N PHE A 7 -5.88 2.84 -4.01
CA PHE A 7 -5.85 1.89 -2.90
C PHE A 7 -7.27 1.48 -2.47
N ALA A 8 -8.17 2.45 -2.31
CA ALA A 8 -9.56 2.21 -1.94
C ALA A 8 -10.33 1.43 -3.03
N LEU A 9 -10.05 1.72 -4.30
CA LEU A 9 -10.70 1.06 -5.43
C LEU A 9 -10.29 -0.43 -5.54
N PHE A 10 -9.03 -0.75 -5.32
CA PHE A 10 -8.51 -2.11 -5.61
C PHE A 10 -8.19 -2.96 -4.37
N PHE A 11 -8.09 -2.37 -3.18
CA PHE A 11 -7.56 -3.07 -2.01
C PHE A 11 -8.41 -2.91 -0.73
N ILE A 12 -9.53 -2.17 -0.74
CA ILE A 12 -10.35 -2.04 0.46
C ILE A 12 -11.36 -3.18 0.63
N SER A 13 -11.92 -3.70 -0.47
CA SER A 13 -12.96 -4.73 -0.38
C SER A 13 -12.40 -6.02 0.22
N ASN A 14 -13.24 -6.71 1.00
CA ASN A 14 -12.93 -7.95 1.70
C ASN A 14 -11.60 -7.95 2.49
N ASN A 15 -11.16 -6.77 2.97
CA ASN A 15 -9.88 -6.57 3.65
C ASN A 15 -8.65 -7.00 2.82
N ALA A 16 -8.72 -6.96 1.49
CA ALA A 16 -7.61 -7.38 0.62
C ALA A 16 -6.30 -6.62 0.89
N GLY A 17 -6.38 -5.33 1.21
CA GLY A 17 -5.28 -4.46 1.62
C GLY A 17 -4.98 -4.50 3.11
N GLN A 18 -5.82 -5.16 3.90
CA GLN A 18 -5.73 -5.28 5.36
C GLN A 18 -5.61 -6.76 5.75
N ILE A 19 -4.61 -7.45 5.20
CA ILE A 19 -4.42 -8.89 5.38
C ILE A 19 -4.29 -9.30 6.87
N SER A 20 -3.84 -8.40 7.73
CA SER A 20 -3.77 -8.63 9.18
C SER A 20 -5.15 -8.93 9.78
N ARG A 21 -6.23 -8.30 9.29
CA ARG A 21 -7.62 -8.59 9.68
C ARG A 21 -8.08 -9.95 9.18
N THR A 22 -7.75 -10.30 7.93
CA THR A 22 -8.04 -11.63 7.38
C THR A 22 -7.39 -12.74 8.21
N ILE A 23 -6.14 -12.51 8.66
CA ILE A 23 -5.40 -13.45 9.52
C ILE A 23 -6.00 -13.47 10.93
N GLY A 24 -6.26 -12.31 11.55
CA GLY A 24 -6.81 -12.20 12.90
C GLY A 24 -8.17 -12.86 13.05
N ARG A 25 -9.03 -12.74 12.04
CA ARG A 25 -10.38 -13.35 12.01
C ARG A 25 -10.41 -14.81 11.59
N GLY A 26 -9.25 -15.42 11.31
CA GLY A 26 -9.20 -16.80 10.79
C GLY A 26 -9.76 -16.98 9.37
N GLN A 27 -10.03 -15.89 8.64
CA GLN A 27 -10.49 -15.95 7.25
C GLN A 27 -9.41 -16.54 6.33
N MET A 28 -8.15 -16.46 6.73
CA MET A 28 -7.02 -17.03 5.99
C MET A 28 -7.16 -18.55 5.81
N ASP A 29 -7.67 -19.27 6.81
CA ASP A 29 -7.86 -20.72 6.75
C ASP A 29 -8.92 -21.08 5.70
N HIS A 30 -10.00 -20.29 5.66
CA HIS A 30 -11.03 -20.45 4.65
C HIS A 30 -10.46 -20.27 3.24
N LYS A 31 -9.63 -19.25 3.02
CA LYS A 31 -8.96 -19.01 1.73
C LYS A 31 -8.02 -20.14 1.33
N MET A 32 -7.36 -20.81 2.28
CA MET A 32 -6.44 -21.91 2.01
C MET A 32 -7.15 -23.22 1.61
N ILE A 33 -8.40 -23.43 2.03
CA ILE A 33 -9.18 -24.63 1.70
C ILE A 33 -9.79 -24.55 0.29
N GLN A 34 -10.00 -23.34 -0.22
CA GLN A 34 -10.55 -23.15 -1.56
C GLN A 34 -9.60 -23.68 -2.65
N PRO A 35 -10.13 -24.25 -3.75
CA PRO A 35 -9.33 -24.82 -4.84
C PRO A 35 -8.68 -23.76 -5.75
N VAL A 36 -8.48 -22.54 -5.24
CA VAL A 36 -7.95 -21.38 -5.96
C VAL A 36 -6.67 -20.94 -5.24
N PRO A 37 -5.58 -20.61 -5.96
CA PRO A 37 -4.37 -20.15 -5.29
C PRO A 37 -4.61 -18.86 -4.51
N VAL A 38 -4.09 -18.79 -3.29
CA VAL A 38 -4.29 -17.67 -2.34
C VAL A 38 -3.95 -16.31 -2.95
N TRP A 39 -2.88 -16.21 -3.73
CA TRP A 39 -2.48 -14.94 -4.34
C TRP A 39 -3.54 -14.38 -5.31
N MET A 40 -4.27 -15.27 -5.99
CA MET A 40 -5.32 -14.89 -6.93
C MET A 40 -6.57 -14.43 -6.19
N GLN A 41 -6.93 -15.10 -5.10
CA GLN A 41 -8.02 -14.67 -4.22
C GLN A 41 -7.74 -13.27 -3.65
N LEU A 42 -6.53 -13.06 -3.09
CA LEU A 42 -6.14 -11.77 -2.53
C LEU A 42 -6.10 -10.64 -3.58
N ALA A 43 -5.73 -10.94 -4.82
CA ALA A 43 -5.72 -9.95 -5.90
C ALA A 43 -7.12 -9.60 -6.42
N ALA A 44 -8.06 -10.56 -6.41
CA ALA A 44 -9.38 -10.37 -7.01
C ALA A 44 -10.43 -9.78 -6.05
N GLU A 45 -10.31 -10.06 -4.75
CA GLU A 45 -11.35 -9.71 -3.76
C GLU A 45 -11.38 -8.23 -3.36
N GLY A 46 -10.30 -7.48 -3.65
CA GLY A 46 -10.12 -6.10 -3.21
C GLY A 46 -10.89 -5.05 -4.02
N PHE A 47 -11.37 -5.43 -5.21
CA PHE A 47 -12.00 -4.49 -6.14
C PHE A 47 -13.36 -3.98 -5.63
N SER A 48 -13.50 -2.65 -5.56
CA SER A 48 -14.62 -1.93 -4.93
C SER A 48 -15.02 -0.69 -5.74
N PRO A 49 -15.65 -0.88 -6.93
CA PRO A 49 -15.88 0.21 -7.87
C PRO A 49 -16.92 1.25 -7.41
N VAL A 50 -17.82 0.88 -6.49
CA VAL A 50 -18.89 1.77 -6.03
C VAL A 50 -18.48 2.50 -4.75
N SER A 51 -17.90 1.79 -3.79
CA SER A 51 -17.51 2.34 -2.48
C SER A 51 -16.15 3.03 -2.44
N GLY A 52 -15.21 2.68 -3.33
CA GLY A 52 -13.85 3.27 -3.38
C GLY A 52 -13.68 4.47 -4.30
N ASN A 53 -14.71 4.86 -5.06
CA ASN A 53 -14.55 5.75 -6.21
C ASN A 53 -14.54 7.25 -5.87
N GLY A 54 -15.20 7.68 -4.79
CA GLY A 54 -15.33 9.10 -4.46
C GLY A 54 -13.98 9.81 -4.31
N VAL A 55 -13.04 9.19 -3.57
CA VAL A 55 -11.69 9.75 -3.36
C VAL A 55 -10.88 9.78 -4.65
N LEU A 56 -11.03 8.75 -5.50
CA LEU A 56 -10.35 8.67 -6.78
C LEU A 56 -10.84 9.76 -7.75
N LEU A 57 -12.17 9.92 -7.87
CA LEU A 57 -12.78 10.96 -8.70
C LEU A 57 -12.37 12.36 -8.24
N CYS A 58 -12.41 12.62 -6.93
CA CYS A 58 -11.92 13.89 -6.38
C CYS A 58 -10.43 14.10 -6.69
N GLY A 59 -9.61 13.05 -6.57
CA GLY A 59 -8.19 13.10 -6.93
C GLY A 59 -7.95 13.43 -8.41
N ILE A 60 -8.71 12.80 -9.31
CA ILE A 60 -8.65 13.08 -10.76
C ILE A 60 -9.07 14.53 -11.04
N GLY A 61 -10.18 14.98 -10.45
CA GLY A 61 -10.68 16.35 -10.61
C GLY A 61 -9.69 17.40 -10.10
N LEU A 62 -9.05 17.14 -8.96
CA LEU A 62 -8.00 18.02 -8.43
C LEU A 62 -6.76 18.09 -9.32
N ILE A 63 -6.32 16.97 -9.90
CA ILE A 63 -5.21 16.98 -10.86
C ILE A 63 -5.59 17.76 -12.11
N TYR A 64 -6.78 17.52 -12.66
CA TYR A 64 -7.27 18.25 -13.83
C TYR A 64 -7.29 19.76 -13.58
N TYR A 65 -7.88 20.19 -12.47
CA TYR A 65 -7.89 21.59 -12.06
C TYR A 65 -6.46 22.15 -11.90
N SER A 66 -5.59 21.45 -11.15
CA SER A 66 -4.21 21.90 -10.88
C SER A 66 -3.39 22.06 -12.16
N VAL A 67 -3.52 21.13 -13.11
CA VAL A 67 -2.85 21.20 -14.41
C VAL A 67 -3.41 22.35 -15.25
N SER A 68 -4.73 22.54 -15.26
CA SER A 68 -5.38 23.62 -16.03
C SER A 68 -5.02 25.02 -15.55
N SER A 69 -4.76 25.18 -14.25
CA SER A 69 -4.39 26.46 -13.64
C SER A 69 -2.87 26.70 -13.56
N SER A 70 -2.05 25.70 -13.91
CA SER A 70 -0.58 25.80 -13.84
C SER A 70 0.04 25.86 -15.23
N GLU A 71 1.24 26.45 -15.36
CA GLU A 71 2.02 26.47 -16.60
C GLU A 71 2.68 25.11 -16.95
N ILE A 72 2.04 24.00 -16.56
CA ILE A 72 2.55 22.66 -16.81
C ILE A 72 2.25 22.28 -18.26
N LYS A 73 3.29 21.90 -19.00
CA LYS A 73 3.14 21.38 -20.38
C LYS A 73 2.48 20.00 -20.35
N PHE A 74 1.15 19.98 -20.43
CA PHE A 74 0.39 18.76 -20.57
C PHE A 74 0.73 18.07 -21.89
N SER A 75 1.43 16.94 -21.81
CA SER A 75 1.91 16.15 -22.95
C SER A 75 1.64 14.68 -22.72
N GLY A 76 1.66 13.87 -23.78
CA GLY A 76 1.52 12.41 -23.66
C GLY A 76 2.57 11.79 -22.73
N ILE A 77 3.80 12.31 -22.76
CA ILE A 77 4.89 11.90 -21.85
C ILE A 77 4.49 12.16 -20.39
N TRP A 78 3.92 13.33 -20.09
CA TRP A 78 3.52 13.69 -18.73
C TRP A 78 2.47 12.73 -18.17
N ILE A 79 1.51 12.30 -19.00
CA ILE A 79 0.50 11.30 -18.62
C ILE A 79 1.16 9.95 -18.31
N VAL A 80 2.09 9.49 -19.16
CA VAL A 80 2.82 8.23 -18.93
C VAL A 80 3.62 8.31 -17.63
N MET A 81 4.31 9.43 -17.38
CA MET A 81 5.03 9.66 -16.12
C MET A 81 4.07 9.61 -14.93
N LEU A 82 2.90 10.25 -15.02
CA LEU A 82 1.88 10.21 -13.96
C LEU A 82 1.44 8.77 -13.67
N LEU A 83 1.15 7.98 -14.70
CA LEU A 83 0.69 6.59 -14.53
C LEU A 83 1.78 5.70 -13.91
N ILE A 84 3.03 5.82 -14.36
CA ILE A 84 4.16 5.06 -13.79
C ILE A 84 4.37 5.43 -12.32
N ASN A 85 4.38 6.73 -12.01
CA ASN A 85 4.54 7.21 -10.64
C ASN A 85 3.38 6.75 -9.76
N LEU A 86 2.14 6.82 -10.26
CA LEU A 86 0.97 6.35 -9.54
C LEU A 86 1.05 4.86 -9.22
N ALA A 87 1.40 4.02 -10.21
CA ALA A 87 1.55 2.59 -10.01
C ALA A 87 2.66 2.26 -8.99
N ALA A 88 3.79 2.95 -9.07
CA ALA A 88 4.89 2.80 -8.12
C ALA A 88 4.48 3.22 -6.69
N SER A 89 3.84 4.39 -6.52
CA SER A 89 3.33 4.84 -5.21
C SER A 89 2.34 3.85 -4.60
N CYS A 90 1.39 3.35 -5.40
CA CYS A 90 0.40 2.38 -4.95
C CYS A 90 1.07 1.07 -4.52
N THR A 91 2.02 0.58 -5.32
CA THR A 91 2.78 -0.64 -5.01
C THR A 91 3.53 -0.49 -3.70
N ILE A 92 4.24 0.63 -3.51
CA ILE A 92 4.97 0.93 -2.27
C ILE A 92 4.00 0.93 -1.07
N MET A 93 2.90 1.67 -1.16
CA MET A 93 1.91 1.77 -0.07
C MET A 93 1.35 0.39 0.32
N VAL A 94 0.87 -0.39 -0.66
CA VAL A 94 0.30 -1.73 -0.43
C VAL A 94 1.37 -2.65 0.17
N CYS A 95 2.58 -2.67 -0.39
CA CYS A 95 3.65 -3.53 0.09
C CYS A 95 4.08 -3.18 1.51
N THR A 96 4.19 -1.89 1.85
CA THR A 96 4.49 -1.46 3.22
C THR A 96 3.41 -1.93 4.21
N ILE A 97 2.13 -1.75 3.87
CA ILE A 97 1.01 -2.21 4.72
C ILE A 97 1.06 -3.74 4.88
N TYR A 98 1.35 -4.48 3.80
CA TYR A 98 1.49 -5.94 3.83
C TYR A 98 2.66 -6.41 4.70
N ILE A 99 3.82 -5.76 4.59
CA ILE A 99 5.00 -6.08 5.41
C ILE A 99 4.68 -5.94 6.89
N LEU A 100 4.05 -4.82 7.28
CA LEU A 100 3.59 -4.60 8.65
C LEU A 100 2.57 -5.66 9.06
N SER A 101 1.57 -5.91 8.22
CA SER A 101 0.49 -6.87 8.46
C SER A 101 0.96 -8.31 8.63
N CYS A 102 2.10 -8.70 8.05
CA CYS A 102 2.66 -10.05 8.22
C CYS A 102 3.07 -10.37 9.66
N THR A 103 3.21 -9.36 10.54
CA THR A 103 3.43 -9.61 11.97
C THR A 103 2.24 -10.32 12.64
N ALA A 104 1.03 -10.22 12.06
CA ALA A 104 -0.18 -10.93 12.50
C ALA A 104 -0.07 -12.46 12.41
N PHE A 105 0.87 -12.99 11.62
CA PHE A 105 1.18 -14.42 11.59
C PHE A 105 1.80 -14.92 12.90
N TYR A 106 2.47 -14.05 13.65
CA TYR A 106 3.21 -14.40 14.87
C TYR A 106 2.51 -13.93 16.15
N ALA A 107 1.78 -12.80 16.09
CA ALA A 107 1.12 -12.20 17.25
C ALA A 107 -0.41 -12.06 17.04
N PRO A 108 -1.21 -13.03 17.53
CA PRO A 108 -2.66 -13.03 17.29
C PRO A 108 -3.47 -11.97 18.00
N ALA A 109 -3.12 -11.64 19.24
CA ALA A 109 -3.96 -10.86 20.15
C ALA A 109 -4.26 -9.43 19.68
N ALA A 110 -3.51 -8.90 18.71
CA ALA A 110 -3.70 -7.57 18.13
C ALA A 110 -3.67 -7.57 16.59
N ALA A 111 -3.86 -8.73 15.96
CA ALA A 111 -3.69 -8.91 14.52
C ALA A 111 -4.60 -7.99 13.68
N GLU A 112 -5.83 -7.71 14.12
CA GLU A 112 -6.79 -6.92 13.35
C GLU A 112 -6.40 -5.44 13.17
N GLU A 113 -5.63 -4.87 14.10
CA GLU A 113 -5.30 -3.45 14.11
C GLU A 113 -3.97 -3.11 13.43
N ILE A 114 -3.18 -4.11 13.04
CA ILE A 114 -1.84 -3.86 12.47
C ILE A 114 -1.94 -3.13 11.13
N ALA A 115 -2.87 -3.56 10.26
CA ALA A 115 -3.07 -2.91 8.98
C ALA A 115 -3.68 -1.50 9.10
N SER A 116 -4.58 -1.27 10.06
CA SER A 116 -5.19 0.06 10.30
C SER A 116 -4.14 1.05 10.78
N VAL A 117 -3.21 0.64 11.65
CA VAL A 117 -2.05 1.46 12.07
C VAL A 117 -1.17 1.83 10.87
N GLY A 118 -0.88 0.86 9.99
CA GLY A 118 -0.08 1.12 8.78
C GLY A 118 -0.75 2.10 7.81
N ILE A 119 -2.07 2.01 7.64
CA ILE A 119 -2.85 2.95 6.81
C ILE A 119 -2.87 4.34 7.46
N GLY A 120 -3.18 4.43 8.77
CA GLY A 120 -3.21 5.69 9.51
C GLY A 120 -1.86 6.42 9.52
N MET A 121 -0.74 5.67 9.51
CA MET A 121 0.60 6.23 9.34
C MET A 121 0.73 7.00 8.02
N PHE A 122 0.27 6.42 6.90
CA PHE A 122 0.31 7.09 5.60
C PHE A 122 -0.66 8.29 5.55
N GLU A 123 -1.87 8.15 6.08
CA GLU A 123 -2.87 9.23 6.12
C GLU A 123 -2.34 10.47 6.87
N SER A 124 -1.63 10.24 7.98
CA SER A 124 -1.10 11.30 8.85
C SER A 124 0.15 11.96 8.25
N LEU A 125 1.11 11.16 7.79
CA LEU A 125 2.44 11.64 7.43
C LEU A 125 2.57 12.12 5.98
N LYS A 126 1.71 11.67 5.05
CA LYS A 126 1.79 12.06 3.63
C LYS A 126 1.62 13.57 3.40
N ASN A 127 0.88 14.24 4.28
CA ASN A 127 0.58 15.66 4.17
C ASN A 127 1.73 16.54 4.70
N TYR A 128 2.75 15.93 5.30
CA TYR A 128 3.84 16.67 5.91
C TYR A 128 4.79 17.23 4.83
N PRO A 129 5.11 18.54 4.85
CA PRO A 129 5.92 19.16 3.80
C PRO A 129 7.39 18.75 3.92
N LEU A 130 7.78 17.67 3.25
CA LEU A 130 9.18 17.18 3.22
C LEU A 130 10.16 18.16 2.57
N GLY A 131 9.67 19.10 1.75
CA GLY A 131 10.51 20.02 0.99
C GLY A 131 11.34 21.00 1.83
N GLY A 132 10.91 21.31 3.05
CA GLY A 132 11.61 22.20 3.98
C GLY A 132 12.46 21.48 5.04
N MET A 133 12.53 20.15 5.00
CA MET A 133 13.22 19.36 6.01
C MET A 133 14.69 19.12 5.68
N ASN A 134 15.47 18.78 6.71
CA ASN A 134 16.84 18.29 6.57
C ASN A 134 16.91 17.03 5.69
N LYS A 135 17.99 16.90 4.92
CA LYS A 135 18.20 15.76 4.00
C LYS A 135 18.09 14.40 4.69
N SER A 136 18.57 14.27 5.93
CA SER A 136 18.48 13.02 6.68
C SER A 136 17.04 12.57 6.92
N ILE A 137 16.14 13.53 7.21
CA ILE A 137 14.71 13.25 7.42
C ILE A 137 14.05 12.88 6.09
N GLN A 138 14.40 13.57 5.00
CA GLN A 138 13.91 13.22 3.66
C GLN A 138 14.34 11.80 3.28
N ILE A 139 15.60 11.42 3.51
CA ILE A 139 16.11 10.06 3.26
C ILE A 139 15.34 9.05 4.10
N PHE A 140 15.11 9.32 5.38
CA PHE A 140 14.33 8.44 6.27
C PHE A 140 12.91 8.18 5.74
N PHE A 141 12.19 9.25 5.33
CA PHE A 141 10.83 9.15 4.77
C PHE A 141 10.77 8.65 3.32
N CYS A 142 11.91 8.50 2.66
CA CYS A 142 12.01 7.95 1.31
C CYS A 142 12.54 6.51 1.28
N SER A 143 13.13 6.03 2.38
CA SER A 143 13.75 4.71 2.46
C SER A 143 13.05 3.80 3.49
N LEU A 144 13.15 4.13 4.78
CA LEU A 144 12.66 3.27 5.86
C LEU A 144 11.13 3.31 5.97
N ILE A 145 10.57 4.52 5.99
CA ILE A 145 9.13 4.75 6.05
C ILE A 145 8.77 5.49 4.77
N PRO A 146 8.47 4.80 3.65
CA PRO A 146 8.46 5.38 2.31
C PRO A 146 7.21 6.25 2.03
N VAL A 147 6.77 7.04 3.01
CA VAL A 147 5.65 7.99 2.92
C VAL A 147 5.95 9.10 1.92
N GLY A 148 7.20 9.55 1.85
CA GLY A 148 7.63 10.57 0.88
C GLY A 148 7.47 10.13 -0.57
N MET A 149 7.48 8.82 -0.82
CA MET A 149 7.28 8.25 -2.15
C MET A 149 5.83 8.31 -2.62
N ILE A 150 4.85 8.55 -1.74
CA ILE A 150 3.44 8.53 -2.13
C ILE A 150 3.02 9.82 -2.83
N ALA A 151 3.40 10.98 -2.29
CA ALA A 151 2.91 12.28 -2.75
C ALA A 151 4.04 13.26 -3.09
N TRP A 152 5.06 13.36 -2.25
CA TRP A 152 6.10 14.38 -2.40
C TRP A 152 7.08 14.08 -3.53
N PHE A 153 7.61 12.86 -3.60
CA PHE A 153 8.54 12.45 -4.66
C PHE A 153 7.91 12.44 -6.07
N PRO A 154 6.71 11.86 -6.30
CA PRO A 154 6.10 11.87 -7.63
C PRO A 154 5.66 13.28 -8.07
N SER A 155 5.20 14.14 -7.15
CA SER A 155 4.88 15.54 -7.50
C SER A 155 6.12 16.31 -7.94
N ARG A 156 7.27 16.06 -7.30
CA ARG A 156 8.56 16.63 -7.70
C ARG A 156 9.00 16.18 -9.09
N ILE A 157 8.78 14.92 -9.45
CA ILE A 157 9.03 14.38 -10.80
C ILE A 157 8.10 15.04 -11.84
N LEU A 158 6.79 15.10 -11.54
CA LEU A 158 5.79 15.67 -12.46
C LEU A 158 5.96 17.18 -12.69
N LEU A 159 6.60 17.89 -11.76
CA LEU A 159 6.96 19.31 -11.88
C LEU A 159 8.32 19.51 -12.59
N GLY A 160 8.97 18.44 -13.07
CA GLY A 160 10.28 18.52 -13.74
C GLY A 160 11.44 18.90 -12.82
N LYS A 161 11.27 18.79 -11.50
CA LYS A 161 12.31 19.15 -10.51
C LYS A 161 13.27 18.00 -10.21
N PHE A 162 12.91 16.77 -10.58
CA PHE A 162 13.69 15.56 -10.38
C PHE A 162 13.49 14.62 -11.57
N ASP A 163 14.56 14.01 -12.05
CA ASP A 163 14.54 13.14 -13.25
C ASP A 163 14.65 11.63 -12.93
N ILE A 164 14.69 11.26 -11.66
CA ILE A 164 15.07 9.89 -11.26
C ILE A 164 13.84 8.99 -11.10
N MET A 165 13.03 8.85 -12.16
CA MET A 165 11.86 7.96 -12.15
C MET A 165 12.25 6.50 -11.88
N ILE A 166 13.45 6.09 -12.30
CA ILE A 166 13.98 4.74 -12.06
C ILE A 166 14.15 4.42 -10.57
N PHE A 167 14.39 5.44 -9.73
CA PHE A 167 14.49 5.23 -8.29
C PHE A 167 13.14 4.82 -7.71
N MET A 168 12.05 5.43 -8.17
CA MET A 168 10.71 5.11 -7.71
C MET A 168 10.26 3.70 -8.13
N VAL A 169 10.58 3.32 -9.38
CA VAL A 169 10.31 1.97 -9.88
C VAL A 169 11.17 0.94 -9.14
N GLY A 170 12.46 1.25 -8.90
CA GLY A 170 13.37 0.39 -8.17
C GLY A 170 12.96 0.19 -6.71
N THR A 171 12.51 1.24 -6.01
CA THR A 171 11.99 1.11 -4.64
C THR A 171 10.69 0.32 -4.61
N ALA A 172 9.76 0.55 -5.54
CA ALA A 172 8.54 -0.24 -5.66
C ALA A 172 8.85 -1.74 -5.86
N ALA A 173 9.78 -2.08 -6.75
CA ALA A 173 10.21 -3.45 -6.99
C ALA A 173 10.88 -4.07 -5.74
N ALA A 174 11.73 -3.32 -5.03
CA ALA A 174 12.37 -3.79 -3.81
C ALA A 174 11.34 -4.09 -2.70
N PHE A 175 10.37 -3.20 -2.48
CA PHE A 175 9.30 -3.40 -1.50
C PHE A 175 8.38 -4.56 -1.89
N LEU A 176 8.09 -4.74 -3.19
CA LEU A 176 7.33 -5.89 -3.70
C LEU A 176 8.03 -7.21 -3.37
N ILE A 177 9.32 -7.32 -3.70
CA ILE A 177 10.12 -8.53 -3.42
C ILE A 177 10.14 -8.78 -1.90
N LEU A 178 10.40 -7.74 -1.10
CA LEU A 178 10.44 -7.85 0.35
C LEU A 178 9.10 -8.32 0.92
N ALA A 179 7.99 -7.75 0.46
CA ALA A 179 6.64 -8.15 0.88
C ALA A 179 6.35 -9.62 0.53
N ILE A 180 6.70 -10.07 -0.68
CA ILE A 180 6.52 -11.47 -1.09
C ILE A 180 7.34 -12.41 -0.19
N LEU A 181 8.60 -12.08 0.10
CA LEU A 181 9.47 -12.91 0.94
C LEU A 181 8.95 -13.01 2.37
N ILE A 182 8.57 -11.88 2.97
CA ILE A 182 8.03 -11.83 4.33
C ILE A 182 6.69 -12.55 4.41
N PHE A 183 5.81 -12.37 3.43
CA PHE A 183 4.52 -13.05 3.36
C PHE A 183 4.70 -14.57 3.23
N LYS A 184 5.57 -15.04 2.33
CA LYS A 184 5.89 -16.48 2.21
C LYS A 184 6.46 -17.06 3.51
N LYS A 185 7.32 -16.31 4.19
CA LYS A 185 7.86 -16.72 5.51
C LYS A 185 6.75 -16.83 6.54
N GLY A 186 5.86 -15.83 6.62
CA GLY A 186 4.70 -15.82 7.50
C GLY A 186 3.76 -17.00 7.25
N MET A 187 3.45 -17.29 5.99
CA MET A 187 2.64 -18.46 5.60
C MET A 187 3.25 -19.80 6.02
N ARG A 188 4.58 -19.97 5.92
CA ARG A 188 5.26 -21.19 6.39
C ARG A 188 5.18 -21.36 7.90
N TYR A 189 5.28 -20.25 8.65
CA TYR A 189 5.09 -20.26 10.09
C TYR A 189 3.63 -20.62 10.42
N TYR A 190 2.69 -19.97 9.73
CA TYR A 190 1.26 -20.19 9.88
C TYR A 190 0.85 -21.65 9.65
N ALA A 191 1.40 -22.30 8.62
CA ALA A 191 1.14 -23.71 8.34
C ALA A 191 1.62 -24.66 9.46
N LYS A 192 2.64 -24.28 10.22
CA LYS A 192 3.19 -25.12 11.31
C LYS A 192 2.52 -24.84 12.66
N TYR A 193 2.17 -23.58 12.93
CA TYR A 193 1.75 -23.10 14.26
C TYR A 193 0.34 -22.51 14.29
N GLY A 194 -0.44 -22.63 13.20
CA GLY A 194 -1.79 -22.08 13.11
C GLY A 194 -2.84 -22.86 13.91
N SER A 195 -2.69 -24.18 14.04
CA SER A 195 -3.67 -25.06 14.71
C SER A 195 -3.89 -24.78 16.21
N PRO A 196 -2.84 -24.51 17.04
CA PRO A 196 -3.02 -24.16 18.45
C PRO A 196 -3.86 -22.91 18.71
N ARG A 197 -4.00 -22.02 17.71
CA ARG A 197 -4.79 -20.78 17.78
C ARG A 197 -6.28 -21.02 18.01
N TYR A 198 -6.76 -22.22 17.68
CA TYR A 198 -8.15 -22.66 17.85
C TYR A 198 -8.36 -23.58 19.06
N SER A 199 -7.29 -23.88 19.80
CA SER A 199 -7.42 -24.63 21.06
C SER A 199 -8.03 -23.74 22.14
N SER A 200 -8.83 -24.33 23.03
CA SER A 200 -9.45 -23.64 24.17
C SER A 200 -8.47 -22.97 25.14
N PHE A 201 -7.17 -23.19 24.96
CA PHE A 201 -6.07 -22.60 25.72
C PHE A 201 -5.51 -21.31 25.11
N GLY A 202 -5.93 -20.92 23.90
CA GLY A 202 -5.51 -19.68 23.24
C GLY A 202 -6.35 -18.49 23.69
N HIS A 203 -5.73 -17.48 24.29
CA HIS A 203 -6.40 -16.22 24.61
C HIS A 203 -6.94 -15.57 23.33
N ARG A 204 -8.25 -15.31 23.32
CA ARG A 204 -8.93 -14.46 22.33
C ARG A 204 -8.51 -13.02 22.50
#